data_AF-T1CA09-F1
#
_entry.id   AF-T1CA09-F1
#
_cell.length_a   1.000
_cell.length_b   1.000
_cell.length_c   1.000
_cell.angle_alpha   90.00
_cell.angle_beta   90.00
_cell.angle_gamma   90.00
#
_symmetry.space_group_name_H-M   'P 1'
#
loop_
_entity.id
_entity.type
_entity.pdbx_description
1 polymer ?
#
loop_
_entity_poly.entity_id
_entity_poly.type
_entity_poly.pdbx_seq_one_letter_code
_entity_poly.pdbx_strand_id
1 'polypeptide(L)'
;AAAGIPSEGVKASTFHAFGLEVIGSATGKKPRLARWLEQGDDLAMTVEIADHLRDSSEDFRYNWDLYRLLFANAPTRLDDGSPDGYDSVSRTTGFRTFSGTLVKSYGERLIADFLFLNGIDFEYERPFTHDVADATHSQYHPDFYYPGIDVWHEHWALDR
;
A
#
# COMPACT_ATOMS: atom_id res chain seq x y z
N ALA A 1 -2.60 37.36 3.62
CA ALA A 1 -3.90 36.95 4.17
C ALA A 1 -4.86 36.69 3.02
N ALA A 2 -5.08 35.43 2.63
CA ALA A 2 -5.88 35.09 1.45
C ALA A 2 -7.14 34.24 1.74
N ALA A 3 -7.37 33.83 2.99
CA ALA A 3 -8.50 32.97 3.36
C ALA A 3 -9.33 33.47 4.58
N GLY A 4 -9.06 34.67 5.10
CA GLY A 4 -9.81 35.22 6.25
C GLY A 4 -9.63 34.45 7.58
N ILE A 5 -8.73 33.47 7.64
CA ILE A 5 -8.42 32.72 8.86
C ILE A 5 -7.62 33.63 9.81
N PRO A 6 -8.07 33.83 11.06
CA PRO A 6 -7.27 34.53 12.08
C PRO A 6 -5.92 33.82 12.23
N SER A 7 -4.81 34.54 12.02
CA SER A 7 -3.46 33.98 12.14
C SER A 7 -2.96 33.91 13.58
N GLU A 8 -3.74 34.43 14.53
CA GLU A 8 -3.42 34.37 15.95
C GLU A 8 -3.41 32.90 16.43
N GLY A 9 -2.25 32.45 16.93
CA GLY A 9 -2.05 31.07 17.38
C GLY A 9 -1.61 30.09 16.29
N VAL A 10 -1.60 30.48 15.00
CA VAL A 10 -1.14 29.62 13.91
C VAL A 10 0.37 29.79 13.72
N LYS A 11 1.12 28.72 13.96
CA LYS A 11 2.57 28.68 13.70
C LYS A 11 2.85 27.92 12.41
N ALA A 12 3.50 28.58 11.46
CA ALA A 12 4.05 27.95 10.26
C ALA A 12 5.53 27.60 10.51
N SER A 13 5.91 26.35 10.27
CA SER A 13 7.29 25.88 10.39
C SER A 13 7.58 24.79 9.37
N THR A 14 8.84 24.70 8.94
CA THR A 14 9.29 23.53 8.17
C THR A 14 9.26 22.28 9.05
N PHE A 15 9.16 21.10 8.44
CA PHE A 15 9.18 19.83 9.17
C PHE A 15 10.42 19.71 10.07
N HIS A 16 11.58 20.15 9.58
CA HIS A 16 12.82 20.19 10.35
C HIS A 16 12.75 21.11 11.58
N ALA A 17 12.25 22.33 11.42
CA ALA A 17 12.15 23.28 12.53
C ALA A 17 11.16 22.79 13.61
N PHE A 18 10.02 22.22 13.16
CA PHE A 18 9.03 21.61 14.04
C PHE A 18 9.60 20.40 14.79
N GLY A 19 10.24 19.47 14.10
CA GLY A 19 10.83 18.28 14.72
C GLY A 19 11.88 18.61 15.79
N LEU A 20 12.78 19.55 15.50
CA LEU A 20 13.77 20.01 16.48
C LEU A 20 13.15 20.70 17.70
N GLU A 21 12.05 21.44 17.51
CA GLU A 21 11.29 22.05 18.60
C GLU A 21 10.63 20.98 19.47
N VAL A 22 9.97 19.98 18.86
CA VAL A 22 9.34 18.86 19.58
C VAL A 22 10.38 18.11 20.42
N ILE A 23 11.52 17.74 19.83
CA ILE A 23 12.59 17.05 20.57
C ILE A 23 13.14 17.94 21.69
N GLY A 24 13.38 19.22 21.41
CA GLY A 24 13.87 20.17 22.41
C GLY A 24 12.93 20.32 23.60
N SER A 25 11.63 20.44 23.35
CA SER A 25 10.60 20.52 24.39
C SER A 25 10.45 19.22 25.17
N ALA A 26 10.52 18.06 24.51
CA ALA A 26 10.35 16.76 25.17
C ALA A 26 11.58 16.33 26.00
N THR A 27 12.79 16.67 25.55
CA THR A 27 14.05 16.20 26.15
C THR A 27 14.78 17.28 26.97
N GLY A 28 14.31 18.53 26.92
CA GLY A 28 14.98 19.70 27.52
C GLY A 28 16.26 20.13 26.80
N LYS A 29 16.65 19.46 25.71
CA LYS A 29 17.86 19.77 24.93
C LYS A 29 17.56 19.71 23.44
N LYS A 30 17.73 20.84 22.75
CA LYS A 30 17.61 20.89 21.28
C LYS A 30 18.84 20.21 20.66
N PRO A 31 18.69 19.10 19.91
CA PRO A 31 19.81 18.41 19.32
C PRO A 31 20.38 19.21 18.13
N ARG A 32 21.63 18.94 17.78
CA ARG A 32 22.15 19.30 16.46
C ARG A 32 21.60 18.33 15.43
N LEU A 33 21.43 18.81 14.21
CA LEU A 33 21.18 17.92 13.08
C LEU A 33 22.30 16.90 12.96
N ALA A 34 21.92 15.70 12.55
CA ALA A 34 22.85 14.62 12.39
C ALA A 34 23.83 14.90 11.24
N ARG A 35 25.10 14.53 11.41
CA ARG A 35 26.17 14.86 10.45
C ARG A 35 25.94 14.24 9.06
N TRP A 36 25.31 13.07 8.99
CA TRP A 36 25.08 12.34 7.74
C TRP A 36 24.17 13.10 6.76
N LEU A 37 23.31 14.02 7.27
CA LEU A 37 22.43 14.86 6.44
C LEU A 37 23.20 15.82 5.53
N GLU A 38 24.43 16.19 5.89
CA GLU A 38 25.28 17.07 5.08
C GLU A 38 26.13 16.29 4.06
N GLN A 39 26.26 14.97 4.24
CA GLN A 39 27.16 14.11 3.48
C GLN A 39 26.44 13.30 2.39
N GLY A 40 25.10 13.32 2.36
CA GLY A 40 24.30 12.55 1.42
C GLY A 40 24.16 11.07 1.81
N ASP A 41 24.48 10.72 3.05
CA ASP A 41 24.44 9.35 3.58
C ASP A 41 23.04 8.95 4.10
N ASP A 42 22.00 9.72 3.75
CA ASP A 42 20.63 9.57 4.25
C ASP A 42 20.05 8.18 3.97
N LEU A 43 20.32 7.63 2.79
CA LEU A 43 19.85 6.30 2.41
C LEU A 43 20.54 5.21 3.24
N ALA A 44 21.86 5.32 3.44
CA ALA A 44 22.62 4.37 4.25
C ALA A 44 22.12 4.37 5.69
N MET A 45 21.91 5.55 6.27
CA MET A 45 21.36 5.66 7.62
C MET A 45 19.92 5.12 7.71
N THR A 46 19.09 5.35 6.69
CA THR A 46 17.71 4.82 6.67
C THR A 46 17.70 3.30 6.66
N VAL A 47 18.60 2.68 5.88
CA VAL A 47 18.76 1.22 5.84
C VAL A 47 19.25 0.71 7.20
N GLU A 48 20.24 1.35 7.81
CA GLU A 48 20.76 0.98 9.13
C GLU A 48 19.67 1.05 10.21
N ILE A 49 18.86 2.11 10.22
CA ILE A 49 17.73 2.26 11.15
C ILE A 49 16.72 1.14 10.93
N ALA A 50 16.34 0.86 9.68
CA ALA A 50 15.39 -0.19 9.36
C ALA A 50 15.91 -1.57 9.77
N ASP A 51 17.19 -1.86 9.56
CA ASP A 51 17.84 -3.11 9.97
C ASP A 51 17.83 -3.26 11.49
N HIS A 52 18.22 -2.22 12.23
CA HIS A 52 18.18 -2.25 13.70
C HIS A 52 16.75 -2.44 14.23
N LEU A 53 15.77 -1.74 13.65
CA LEU A 53 14.38 -1.90 14.06
C LEU A 53 13.86 -3.31 13.80
N ARG A 54 14.19 -3.88 12.63
CA ARG A 54 13.87 -5.27 12.27
C ARG A 54 14.48 -6.27 13.25
N ASP A 55 15.69 -6.01 13.76
CA ASP A 55 16.35 -6.88 14.73
C ASP A 55 15.84 -6.71 16.17
N SER A 56 15.36 -5.52 16.51
CA SER A 56 14.85 -5.21 17.86
C SER A 56 13.36 -5.48 18.09
N SER A 57 12.55 -5.59 17.04
CA SER A 57 11.10 -5.69 17.13
C SER A 57 10.55 -6.66 16.08
N GLU A 58 9.93 -7.73 16.56
CA GLU A 58 9.22 -8.70 15.70
C GLU A 58 8.06 -8.04 14.95
N ASP A 59 7.29 -7.18 15.63
CA ASP A 59 6.19 -6.42 14.99
C ASP A 59 6.71 -5.51 13.87
N PHE A 60 7.82 -4.78 14.11
CA PHE A 60 8.41 -3.95 13.07
C PHE A 60 8.91 -4.80 11.91
N ARG A 61 9.60 -5.92 12.19
CA ARG A 61 10.08 -6.86 11.18
C ARG A 61 8.94 -7.35 10.31
N TYR A 62 7.85 -7.83 10.91
CA TYR A 62 6.69 -8.32 10.19
C TYR A 62 6.10 -7.24 9.27
N ASN A 63 5.84 -6.04 9.81
CA ASN A 63 5.27 -4.94 9.03
C ASN A 63 6.21 -4.47 7.90
N TRP A 64 7.53 -4.46 8.16
CA TRP A 64 8.54 -4.08 7.19
C TRP A 64 8.63 -5.08 6.04
N ASP A 65 8.64 -6.38 6.36
CA ASP A 65 8.69 -7.45 5.35
C ASP A 65 7.42 -7.45 4.51
N LEU A 66 6.24 -7.30 5.15
CA LEU A 66 4.96 -7.16 4.45
C LEU A 66 4.97 -5.95 3.50
N TYR A 67 5.44 -4.80 3.98
CA TYR A 67 5.57 -3.59 3.15
C TYR A 67 6.49 -3.83 1.95
N ARG A 68 7.65 -4.45 2.16
CA ARG A 68 8.60 -4.75 1.08
C ARG A 68 8.00 -5.72 0.07
N LEU A 69 7.31 -6.77 0.51
CA LEU A 69 6.71 -7.75 -0.38
C LEU A 69 5.61 -7.14 -1.25
N LEU A 70 4.77 -6.27 -0.69
CA LEU A 70 3.65 -5.65 -1.40
C LEU A 70 4.08 -4.46 -2.27
N PHE A 71 5.02 -3.65 -1.80
CA PHE A 71 5.29 -2.33 -2.38
C PHE A 71 6.68 -2.13 -2.96
N ALA A 72 7.60 -3.11 -2.91
CA ALA A 72 8.96 -2.94 -3.46
C ALA A 72 8.96 -2.59 -4.96
N ASN A 73 7.99 -3.10 -5.71
CA ASN A 73 7.81 -2.81 -7.14
C ASN A 73 6.57 -1.97 -7.38
N ALA A 74 6.11 -1.23 -6.37
CA ALA A 74 4.94 -0.40 -6.53
C ALA A 74 5.18 0.69 -7.57
N PRO A 75 4.28 0.83 -8.54
CA PRO A 75 4.31 1.94 -9.46
C PRO A 75 4.13 3.27 -8.73
N THR A 76 4.53 4.37 -9.37
CA THR A 76 4.37 5.71 -8.77
C THR A 76 2.89 6.07 -8.60
N ARG A 77 2.03 5.53 -9.47
CA ARG A 77 0.57 5.53 -9.38
C ARG A 77 0.08 4.11 -9.53
N LEU A 78 -0.86 3.67 -8.69
CA LEU A 78 -1.38 2.30 -8.72
C LEU A 78 -1.89 1.86 -10.12
N ASP A 79 -2.38 2.79 -10.94
CA ASP A 79 -2.89 2.49 -12.28
C ASP A 79 -1.80 2.45 -13.38
N ASP A 80 -0.54 2.76 -13.07
CA ASP A 80 0.53 2.88 -14.08
C ASP A 80 1.34 1.59 -14.31
N GLY A 81 1.03 0.53 -13.54
CA GLY A 81 1.67 -0.77 -13.70
C GLY A 81 1.42 -1.40 -15.07
N SER A 82 2.45 -1.98 -15.68
CA SER A 82 2.28 -2.82 -16.87
C SER A 82 2.01 -4.28 -16.47
N PRO A 83 1.06 -4.98 -17.11
CA PRO A 83 0.85 -6.41 -16.91
C PRO A 83 2.14 -7.21 -17.10
N ASP A 84 2.40 -8.18 -16.21
CA ASP A 84 3.62 -9.00 -16.18
C ASP A 84 3.35 -10.51 -16.25
N GLY A 85 2.07 -10.89 -16.33
CA GLY A 85 1.62 -12.26 -16.47
C GLY A 85 0.87 -12.47 -17.78
N TYR A 86 1.01 -13.68 -18.33
CA TYR A 86 0.22 -14.17 -19.46
C TYR A 86 -0.30 -15.57 -19.14
N ASP A 87 -1.56 -15.81 -19.43
CA ASP A 87 -2.20 -17.13 -19.41
C ASP A 87 -2.40 -17.61 -20.86
N SER A 88 -1.75 -18.70 -21.21
CA SER A 88 -1.80 -19.26 -22.56
C SER A 88 -3.13 -19.94 -22.92
N VAL A 89 -3.89 -20.39 -21.92
CA VAL A 89 -5.16 -21.09 -22.10
C VAL A 89 -6.27 -20.08 -22.38
N SER A 90 -6.41 -19.07 -21.52
CA SER A 90 -7.37 -17.98 -21.69
C SER A 90 -6.91 -16.94 -22.73
N ARG A 91 -5.61 -16.94 -23.07
CA ARG A 91 -4.95 -15.92 -23.91
C ARG A 91 -5.07 -14.51 -23.35
N THR A 92 -5.10 -14.37 -22.02
CA THR A 92 -5.19 -13.07 -21.35
C THR A 92 -3.85 -12.66 -20.76
N THR A 93 -3.59 -11.35 -20.79
CA THR A 93 -2.48 -10.72 -20.08
C THR A 93 -3.05 -10.07 -18.82
N GLY A 94 -2.30 -10.10 -17.72
CA GLY A 94 -2.70 -9.49 -16.46
C GLY A 94 -1.52 -9.39 -15.49
N PHE A 95 -1.81 -9.17 -14.22
CA PHE A 95 -0.82 -9.08 -13.16
C PHE A 95 -0.79 -10.41 -12.40
N ARG A 96 0.38 -11.04 -12.32
CA ARG A 96 0.49 -12.31 -11.60
C ARG A 96 0.65 -12.05 -10.11
N THR A 97 -0.20 -12.69 -9.31
CA THR A 97 -0.20 -12.63 -7.83
C THR A 97 0.71 -13.72 -7.23
N PHE A 98 1.02 -13.62 -5.94
CA PHE A 98 1.73 -14.65 -5.17
C PHE A 98 0.98 -15.97 -5.07
N SER A 99 -0.36 -15.92 -5.12
CA SER A 99 -1.20 -17.13 -5.23
C SER A 99 -1.13 -17.81 -6.59
N GLY A 100 -0.51 -17.18 -7.59
CA GLY A 100 -0.45 -17.63 -8.98
C GLY A 100 -1.62 -17.17 -9.85
N THR A 101 -2.70 -16.65 -9.24
CA THR A 101 -3.87 -16.06 -9.92
C THR A 101 -3.44 -14.86 -10.77
N LEU A 102 -4.03 -14.75 -11.96
CA LEU A 102 -3.83 -13.62 -12.87
C LEU A 102 -4.99 -12.64 -12.69
N VAL A 103 -4.69 -11.39 -12.31
CA VAL A 103 -5.70 -10.34 -12.05
C VAL A 103 -5.58 -9.18 -13.03
N LYS A 104 -6.61 -8.35 -13.13
CA LYS A 104 -6.75 -7.34 -14.20
C LYS A 104 -6.04 -6.04 -13.92
N SER A 105 -5.83 -5.70 -12.64
CA SER A 105 -5.16 -4.46 -12.23
C SER A 105 -4.05 -4.68 -11.21
N TYR A 106 -3.14 -3.71 -11.10
CA TYR A 106 -2.12 -3.71 -10.05
C TYR A 106 -2.77 -3.57 -8.65
N GLY A 107 -3.87 -2.81 -8.53
CA GLY A 107 -4.64 -2.67 -7.29
C GLY A 107 -5.22 -4.01 -6.81
N GLU A 108 -5.85 -4.76 -7.72
CA GLU A 108 -6.29 -6.13 -7.44
C GLU A 108 -5.12 -7.03 -7.05
N ARG A 109 -3.94 -6.87 -7.67
CA ARG A 109 -2.75 -7.65 -7.29
C ARG A 109 -2.34 -7.35 -5.85
N LEU A 110 -2.29 -6.07 -5.45
CA LEU A 110 -1.97 -5.71 -4.07
C LEU A 110 -2.93 -6.34 -3.08
N ILE A 111 -4.23 -6.33 -3.40
CA ILE A 111 -5.27 -6.94 -2.55
C ILE A 111 -5.05 -8.45 -2.48
N ALA A 112 -4.92 -9.13 -3.62
CA ALA A 112 -4.70 -10.57 -3.69
C ALA A 112 -3.43 -11.02 -2.96
N ASP A 113 -2.32 -10.30 -3.13
CA ASP A 113 -1.05 -10.59 -2.47
C ASP A 113 -1.14 -10.35 -0.96
N PHE A 114 -1.82 -9.28 -0.53
CA PHE A 114 -2.08 -9.03 0.90
C PHE A 114 -2.90 -10.17 1.52
N LEU A 115 -3.97 -10.59 0.87
CA LEU A 115 -4.81 -11.70 1.33
C LEU A 115 -4.00 -12.99 1.44
N PHE A 116 -3.21 -13.31 0.40
CA PHE A 116 -2.35 -14.49 0.38
C PHE A 116 -1.31 -14.50 1.51
N LEU A 117 -0.60 -13.38 1.72
CA LEU A 117 0.40 -13.25 2.78
C LEU A 117 -0.20 -13.34 4.19
N ASN A 118 -1.48 -13.01 4.35
CA ASN A 118 -2.21 -13.13 5.61
C ASN A 118 -2.97 -14.45 5.75
N GLY A 119 -2.84 -15.38 4.79
CA GLY A 119 -3.53 -16.67 4.82
C GLY A 119 -5.06 -16.56 4.75
N ILE A 120 -5.57 -15.50 4.11
CA ILE A 120 -7.01 -15.30 3.90
C ILE A 120 -7.39 -15.96 2.57
N ASP A 121 -8.25 -16.97 2.64
CA ASP A 121 -8.82 -17.61 1.46
C ASP A 121 -9.71 -16.63 0.68
N PHE A 122 -9.53 -16.58 -0.63
CA PHE A 122 -10.37 -15.79 -1.54
C PHE A 122 -10.53 -16.51 -2.88
N GLU A 123 -11.64 -16.21 -3.56
CA GLU A 123 -11.89 -16.61 -4.94
C GLU A 123 -11.96 -15.35 -5.81
N TYR A 124 -11.20 -15.33 -6.92
CA TYR A 124 -11.15 -14.21 -7.85
C TYR A 124 -12.21 -14.37 -8.95
N GLU A 125 -12.98 -13.31 -9.22
CA GLU A 125 -14.06 -13.26 -10.23
C GLU A 125 -15.07 -14.41 -10.16
N ARG A 126 -15.37 -14.90 -8.94
CA ARG A 126 -16.43 -15.89 -8.73
C ARG A 126 -17.77 -15.31 -9.23
N PRO A 127 -18.56 -16.07 -10.02
CA PRO A 127 -19.91 -15.63 -10.38
C PRO A 127 -20.76 -15.39 -9.13
N PHE A 128 -21.45 -14.25 -9.08
CA PHE A 128 -22.37 -13.94 -7.99
C PHE A 128 -23.41 -15.04 -7.81
N THR A 129 -23.74 -15.40 -6.57
CA THR A 129 -24.52 -16.62 -6.27
C THR A 129 -25.95 -16.57 -6.78
N HIS A 130 -26.52 -15.37 -6.93
CA HIS A 130 -27.82 -15.19 -7.55
C HIS A 130 -27.67 -14.97 -9.05
N ASP A 131 -28.51 -15.65 -9.83
CA ASP A 131 -28.66 -15.40 -11.26
C ASP A 131 -29.30 -14.02 -11.42
N VAL A 132 -28.48 -13.06 -11.83
CA VAL A 132 -28.85 -11.66 -12.06
C VAL A 132 -28.69 -11.28 -13.52
N ALA A 133 -28.35 -12.24 -14.38
CA ALA A 133 -28.22 -12.01 -15.80
C ALA A 133 -29.61 -11.78 -16.44
N ASP A 134 -29.66 -10.89 -17.42
CA ASP A 134 -30.87 -10.64 -18.20
C ASP A 134 -30.54 -10.50 -19.70
N ALA A 135 -31.50 -10.08 -20.52
CA ALA A 135 -31.29 -9.91 -21.96
C ALA A 135 -30.24 -8.86 -22.33
N THR A 136 -29.82 -8.02 -21.39
CA THR A 136 -28.96 -6.84 -21.56
C THR A 136 -27.74 -6.82 -20.64
N HIS A 137 -27.73 -7.58 -19.55
CA HIS A 137 -26.65 -7.64 -18.56
C HIS A 137 -26.15 -9.07 -18.38
N SER A 138 -24.83 -9.26 -18.41
CA SER A 138 -24.18 -10.51 -18.06
C SER A 138 -24.30 -10.79 -16.56
N GLN A 139 -24.04 -12.05 -16.18
CA GLN A 139 -23.87 -12.42 -14.77
C GLN A 139 -22.85 -11.48 -14.11
N TYR A 140 -23.14 -11.03 -12.89
CA TYR A 140 -22.23 -10.17 -12.13
C TYR A 140 -21.10 -11.02 -11.52
N HIS A 141 -19.86 -10.53 -11.62
CA HIS A 141 -18.65 -11.17 -11.09
C HIS A 141 -17.86 -10.13 -10.29
N PRO A 142 -18.07 -10.03 -8.96
CA PRO A 142 -17.22 -9.21 -8.12
C PRO A 142 -15.76 -9.67 -8.16
N ASP A 143 -14.82 -8.74 -7.97
CA ASP A 143 -13.39 -9.07 -8.04
C ASP A 143 -12.99 -10.16 -7.04
N PHE A 144 -13.49 -10.09 -5.80
CA PHE A 144 -13.15 -11.02 -4.74
C PHE A 144 -14.37 -11.56 -4.02
N TYR A 145 -14.33 -12.85 -3.69
CA TYR A 145 -15.25 -13.50 -2.76
C TYR A 145 -14.48 -14.14 -1.60
N TYR A 146 -14.93 -13.92 -0.37
CA TYR A 146 -14.33 -14.44 0.86
C TYR A 146 -15.18 -15.59 1.43
N PRO A 147 -14.88 -16.86 1.11
CA PRO A 147 -15.73 -18.00 1.49
C PRO A 147 -15.83 -18.21 3.01
N GLY A 148 -14.80 -17.83 3.78
CA GLY A 148 -14.78 -17.99 5.23
C GLY A 148 -15.79 -17.11 5.98
N ILE A 149 -16.27 -16.02 5.36
CA ILE A 149 -17.21 -15.06 5.97
C ILE A 149 -18.39 -14.70 5.07
N ASP A 150 -18.49 -15.32 3.88
CA ASP A 150 -19.53 -15.07 2.88
C ASP A 150 -19.69 -13.59 2.49
N VAL A 151 -18.57 -12.95 2.14
CA VAL A 151 -18.53 -11.53 1.75
C VAL A 151 -17.99 -11.37 0.33
N TRP A 152 -18.61 -10.46 -0.41
CA TRP A 152 -18.19 -10.03 -1.75
C TRP A 152 -17.49 -8.68 -1.68
N HIS A 153 -16.42 -8.51 -2.45
CA HIS A 153 -15.65 -7.28 -2.53
C HIS A 153 -15.38 -6.92 -3.99
N GLU A 154 -15.86 -5.75 -4.38
CA GLU A 154 -15.61 -5.09 -5.66
C GLU A 154 -14.58 -3.98 -5.46
N HIS A 155 -13.47 -4.05 -6.19
CA HIS A 155 -12.40 -3.07 -6.17
C HIS A 155 -12.65 -1.99 -7.22
N TRP A 156 -13.22 -0.88 -6.77
CA TRP A 156 -13.40 0.30 -7.62
C TRP A 156 -12.11 1.10 -7.70
N ALA A 157 -11.47 1.11 -8.87
CA ALA A 157 -10.54 2.17 -9.20
C ALA A 157 -11.35 3.49 -9.24
N LEU A 158 -10.88 4.52 -8.53
CA LEU A 158 -11.48 5.85 -8.66
C LEU A 158 -11.15 6.39 -10.05
N ASP A 159 -12.08 6.22 -10.98
CA ASP A 159 -12.02 6.91 -12.26
C ASP A 159 -11.99 8.42 -12.03
N ARG A 160 -11.18 9.11 -12.82
CA ARG A 160 -11.11 10.57 -12.89
C ARG A 160 -12.37 11.17 -13.51
#